data_AF-A0A383B8S6-F1
#
_entry.id   AF-A0A383B8S6-F1
#
_cell.length_a   1.000
_cell.length_b   1.000
_cell.length_c   1.000
_cell.angle_alpha   90.00
_cell.angle_beta   90.00
_cell.angle_gamma   90.00
#
_symmetry.space_group_name_H-M   'P 1'
#
loop_
_entity.id
_entity.type
_entity.pdbx_description
1 polymer ?
#
loop_
_entity_poly.entity_id
_entity_poly.type
_entity_poly.pdbx_seq_one_letter_code
_entity_poly.pdbx_strand_id
1 'polypeptide(L)'
;DGNTVELFDTTYYEKLDEFGDTEVDSDNIKTEKLMARPYEMPNEITLKTTNVLDDFKKKIEFYGPDLLAMSCTEDMFELGILLLKQVRKYRIPTILGGVFATFAPNLALSYNEIDIVCKGEGEDSLRSLCRRMRTGKRYDDIPNLWIKNKDGSIKTNPTKMVNMDANPLIDMSIFEEARFYRPMGGKVYRMFPVETFRGCPYKCSFCNSPSQETMYREETGESYIRRKSFENMRKELLFYKEEMGAQ
;
A
#
# COMPACT_ATOMS: atom_id res chain seq x y z
N ASP A 1 -16.79 4.89 -7.64
CA ASP A 1 -17.72 5.32 -6.57
C ASP A 1 -17.78 6.83 -6.31
N GLY A 2 -17.07 7.67 -7.09
CA GLY A 2 -17.13 9.14 -6.95
C GLY A 2 -16.30 9.70 -5.78
N ASN A 3 -15.44 8.89 -5.18
CA ASN A 3 -14.47 9.35 -4.18
C ASN A 3 -13.26 9.94 -4.91
N THR A 4 -12.74 11.05 -4.42
CA THR A 4 -11.43 11.58 -4.83
C THR A 4 -10.32 10.91 -4.01
N VAL A 5 -9.15 10.71 -4.60
CA VAL A 5 -8.00 10.08 -3.95
C VAL A 5 -6.75 10.90 -4.25
N GLU A 6 -5.95 11.12 -3.22
CA GLU A 6 -4.66 11.81 -3.31
C GLU A 6 -3.58 10.94 -2.67
N LEU A 7 -2.47 10.76 -3.37
CA LEU A 7 -1.32 10.00 -2.87
C LEU A 7 -0.32 10.94 -2.19
N PHE A 8 0.19 10.54 -1.03
CA PHE A 8 1.40 11.11 -0.45
C PHE A 8 2.49 10.04 -0.43
N ASP A 9 3.52 10.25 -1.22
CA ASP A 9 4.62 9.29 -1.41
C ASP A 9 5.92 9.89 -0.85
N THR A 10 6.55 9.15 0.06
CA THR A 10 7.80 9.56 0.72
C THR A 10 9.04 9.10 -0.04
N THR A 11 8.91 8.33 -1.12
CA THR A 11 10.04 7.67 -1.82
C THR A 11 11.12 8.64 -2.29
N TYR A 12 10.75 9.84 -2.74
CA TYR A 12 11.69 10.80 -3.35
C TYR A 12 12.07 11.95 -2.42
N TYR A 13 11.91 11.82 -1.11
CA TYR A 13 12.45 12.80 -0.16
C TYR A 13 13.93 12.53 0.09
N GLU A 14 14.75 13.59 0.03
CA GLU A 14 16.20 13.50 0.24
C GLU A 14 16.54 13.08 1.67
N LYS A 15 15.75 13.55 2.64
CA LYS A 15 15.91 13.25 4.06
C LYS A 15 14.56 12.94 4.68
N LEU A 16 14.53 11.86 5.45
CA LEU A 16 13.44 11.55 6.38
C LEU A 16 13.94 11.97 7.76
N ASP A 17 13.41 13.06 8.28
CA ASP A 17 13.99 13.90 9.34
C ASP A 17 14.45 13.18 10.63
N GLU A 18 14.00 11.95 10.88
CA GLU A 18 14.36 11.15 12.07
C GLU A 18 15.05 9.79 11.78
N PHE A 19 15.17 9.34 10.52
CA PHE A 19 15.71 8.00 10.18
C PHE A 19 17.16 8.03 9.62
N GLY A 20 17.86 9.15 9.75
CA GLY A 20 19.21 9.33 9.22
C GLY A 20 19.24 9.45 7.69
N ASP A 21 20.44 9.68 7.14
CA ASP A 21 20.65 9.72 5.69
C ASP A 21 20.21 8.38 5.08
N THR A 22 18.99 8.36 4.55
CA THR A 22 18.58 7.28 3.65
C THR A 22 19.21 7.65 2.32
N GLU A 23 20.36 7.05 2.02
CA GLU A 23 20.98 7.21 0.71
C GLU A 23 19.94 6.85 -0.36
N VAL A 24 19.42 7.88 -1.02
CA VAL A 24 18.14 7.84 -1.75
C VAL A 24 18.20 6.94 -2.99
N ASP A 25 19.41 6.54 -3.39
CA ASP A 25 19.64 5.80 -4.63
C ASP A 25 20.30 4.44 -4.40
N SER A 26 19.49 3.50 -3.91
CA SER A 26 19.91 2.10 -3.74
C SER A 26 20.40 1.45 -5.03
N ASP A 27 19.97 1.94 -6.20
CA ASP A 27 20.31 1.36 -7.50
C ASP A 27 21.67 1.88 -8.01
N ASN A 28 21.99 3.16 -7.78
CA ASN A 28 23.33 3.70 -8.00
C ASN A 28 24.35 3.06 -7.05
N ILE A 29 24.03 2.85 -5.77
CA ILE A 29 24.92 2.15 -4.83
C ILE A 29 25.21 0.72 -5.31
N LYS A 30 24.22 0.00 -5.84
CA LYS A 30 24.45 -1.33 -6.42
C LYS A 30 25.41 -1.25 -7.61
N THR A 31 25.33 -0.20 -8.41
CA THR A 31 26.24 0.03 -9.53
C THR A 31 27.66 0.30 -9.04
N GLU A 32 27.84 1.20 -8.06
CA GLU A 32 29.14 1.52 -7.45
C GLU A 32 29.78 0.28 -6.81
N LYS A 33 28.97 -0.57 -6.17
CA LYS A 33 29.40 -1.84 -5.56
C LYS A 33 29.52 -3.00 -6.55
N LEU A 34 29.43 -2.73 -7.86
CA LEU A 34 29.52 -3.72 -8.95
C LEU A 34 28.49 -4.86 -8.86
N MET A 35 27.38 -4.64 -8.15
CA MET A 35 26.24 -5.55 -8.04
C MET A 35 25.24 -5.38 -9.19
N ALA A 36 25.27 -4.25 -9.88
CA ALA A 36 24.44 -3.95 -11.05
C ALA A 36 25.25 -3.32 -12.18
N ARG A 37 24.75 -3.44 -13.42
CA ARG A 37 25.35 -2.75 -14.57
C ARG A 37 24.98 -1.26 -14.52
N PRO A 38 25.91 -0.35 -14.83
CA PRO A 38 25.60 1.07 -14.97
C PRO A 38 24.48 1.31 -15.98
N TYR A 39 23.71 2.36 -15.73
CA TYR A 39 22.59 2.80 -16.55
C TYR A 39 22.47 4.33 -16.49
N GLU A 40 21.74 4.90 -17.43
CA GLU A 40 21.37 6.32 -17.42
C GLU A 40 19.85 6.42 -17.30
N MET A 41 19.35 7.23 -16.37
CA MET A 41 17.92 7.44 -16.23
C MET A 41 17.41 8.33 -17.37
N PRO A 42 16.30 7.95 -18.03
CA PRO A 42 15.74 8.73 -19.13
C PRO A 42 15.14 10.07 -18.68
N ASN A 43 14.78 10.17 -17.39
CA ASN A 43 14.30 11.40 -16.75
C ASN A 43 15.05 11.60 -15.43
N GLU A 44 15.39 12.85 -15.10
CA GLU A 44 15.94 13.19 -13.78
C GLU A 44 14.87 12.98 -12.71
N ILE A 45 15.16 12.12 -11.73
CA ILE A 45 14.36 12.03 -10.52
C ILE A 45 14.63 13.29 -9.72
N THR A 46 13.62 14.16 -9.60
CA THR A 46 13.74 15.36 -8.76
C THR A 46 13.51 14.97 -7.30
N LEU A 47 14.57 15.02 -6.50
CA LEU A 47 14.45 14.80 -5.06
C LEU A 47 13.77 15.99 -4.38
N LYS A 48 12.85 15.69 -3.46
CA LYS A 48 12.20 16.66 -2.59
C LYS A 48 13.15 16.94 -1.43
N THR A 49 13.69 18.15 -1.39
CA THR A 49 14.62 18.61 -0.34
C THR A 49 13.90 19.29 0.84
N THR A 50 12.57 19.35 0.77
CA THR A 50 11.71 19.92 1.81
C THR A 50 11.49 18.92 2.94
N ASN A 51 11.03 19.42 4.10
CA ASN A 51 10.70 18.60 5.24
C ASN A 51 9.43 17.76 4.95
N VAL A 52 9.54 16.44 5.06
CA VAL A 52 8.47 15.50 4.72
C VAL A 52 7.23 15.66 5.61
N LEU A 53 7.42 16.02 6.89
CA LEU A 53 6.34 16.17 7.86
C LEU A 53 5.52 17.42 7.58
N ASP A 54 6.20 18.53 7.28
CA ASP A 54 5.56 19.78 6.91
C ASP A 54 4.77 19.64 5.61
N ASP A 55 5.32 18.96 4.61
CA ASP A 55 4.65 18.77 3.33
C ASP A 55 3.46 17.81 3.43
N PHE A 56 3.57 16.76 4.24
CA PHE A 56 2.43 15.90 4.57
C PHE A 56 1.31 16.71 5.20
N LYS A 57 1.63 17.50 6.23
CA LYS A 57 0.65 18.34 6.92
C LYS A 57 0.01 19.36 5.97
N LYS A 58 0.79 20.06 5.15
CA LYS A 58 0.26 21.01 4.15
C LYS A 58 -0.69 20.32 3.17
N LYS A 59 -0.34 19.11 2.70
CA LYS A 59 -1.21 18.35 1.79
C LYS A 59 -2.54 17.98 2.47
N ILE A 60 -2.51 17.54 3.73
CA ILE A 60 -3.72 17.24 4.50
C ILE A 60 -4.58 18.50 4.70
N GLU A 61 -3.97 19.63 5.04
CA GLU A 61 -4.68 20.91 5.21
C GLU A 61 -5.31 21.42 3.90
N PHE A 62 -4.62 21.23 2.77
CA PHE A 62 -5.11 21.63 1.45
C PHE A 62 -6.20 20.70 0.92
N TYR A 63 -6.00 19.39 1.02
CA TYR A 63 -6.92 18.39 0.46
C TYR A 63 -8.15 18.16 1.33
N GLY A 64 -8.01 18.23 2.66
CA GLY A 64 -9.09 18.00 3.61
C GLY A 64 -9.71 16.60 3.54
N PRO A 65 -8.96 15.50 3.71
CA PRO A 65 -9.49 14.16 3.56
C PRO A 65 -10.44 13.73 4.70
N ASP A 66 -11.45 12.94 4.36
CA ASP A 66 -12.37 12.29 5.32
C ASP A 66 -11.81 10.99 5.92
N LEU A 67 -10.78 10.41 5.29
CA LEU A 67 -10.16 9.14 5.67
C LEU A 67 -8.69 9.16 5.26
N LEU A 68 -7.79 8.78 6.17
CA LEU A 68 -6.40 8.49 5.87
C LEU A 68 -6.24 6.98 5.68
N ALA A 69 -5.69 6.56 4.53
CA ALA A 69 -5.38 5.17 4.27
C ALA A 69 -3.87 4.98 4.17
N MET A 70 -3.31 4.13 5.02
CA MET A 70 -1.90 3.80 5.06
C MET A 70 -1.71 2.32 4.74
N SER A 71 -0.94 2.01 3.70
CA SER A 71 -0.48 0.65 3.41
C SER A 71 0.94 0.51 3.94
N CYS A 72 1.20 -0.49 4.78
CA CYS A 72 2.46 -0.56 5.50
C CYS A 72 3.05 -1.97 5.58
N THR A 73 4.34 -2.06 5.34
CA THR A 73 5.24 -3.15 5.74
C THR A 73 5.86 -2.82 7.11
N GLU A 74 6.48 -3.81 7.74
CA GLU A 74 7.05 -3.71 9.10
C GLU A 74 8.06 -2.56 9.24
N ASP A 75 8.93 -2.38 8.25
CA ASP A 75 10.01 -1.40 8.20
C ASP A 75 9.53 0.04 8.01
N MET A 76 8.36 0.23 7.41
CA MET A 76 7.78 1.56 7.15
C MET A 76 6.81 2.02 8.25
N PHE A 77 6.53 1.17 9.24
CA PHE A 77 5.47 1.41 10.23
C PHE A 77 5.75 2.62 11.11
N GLU A 78 6.98 2.75 11.61
CA GLU A 78 7.35 3.87 12.48
C GLU A 78 7.29 5.22 11.75
N LEU A 79 7.76 5.28 10.51
CA LEU A 79 7.63 6.46 9.64
C LEU A 79 6.16 6.83 9.42
N GLY A 80 5.32 5.83 9.14
CA GLY A 80 3.88 6.02 8.99
C GLY A 80 3.23 6.62 10.24
N ILE A 81 3.54 6.09 11.41
CA ILE A 81 3.06 6.62 12.70
C ILE A 81 3.54 8.05 12.92
N LEU A 82 4.80 8.35 12.60
CA LEU A 82 5.40 9.67 12.76
C LEU A 82 4.66 10.71 11.89
N LEU A 83 4.32 10.38 10.65
CA LEU A 83 3.47 11.21 9.79
C LEU A 83 2.07 11.41 10.37
N LEU A 84 1.41 10.33 10.79
CA LEU A 84 0.05 10.39 11.34
C LEU A 84 -0.04 11.21 12.64
N LYS A 85 1.00 11.19 13.47
CA LYS A 85 1.10 12.02 14.69
C LYS A 85 0.95 13.51 14.38
N GLN A 86 1.52 14.00 13.26
CA GLN A 86 1.47 15.41 12.87
C GLN A 86 0.05 15.91 12.60
N VAL A 87 -0.84 14.99 12.21
CA VAL A 87 -2.20 15.30 11.77
C VAL A 87 -3.27 14.75 12.73
N ARG A 88 -2.88 14.11 13.83
CA ARG A 88 -3.85 13.52 14.76
C ARG A 88 -4.81 14.53 15.37
N LYS A 89 -4.39 15.78 15.53
CA LYS A 89 -5.24 16.90 16.01
C LYS A 89 -6.48 17.17 15.14
N TYR A 90 -6.44 16.82 13.85
CA TYR A 90 -7.59 16.96 12.94
C TYR A 90 -8.65 15.86 13.13
N ARG A 91 -8.34 14.81 13.91
CA ARG A 91 -9.24 13.68 14.21
C ARG A 91 -9.82 12.98 12.97
N ILE A 92 -9.04 12.96 11.88
CA ILE A 92 -9.38 12.22 10.67
C ILE A 92 -9.24 10.72 10.99
N PRO A 93 -10.25 9.88 10.70
CA PRO A 93 -10.13 8.44 10.85
C PRO A 93 -8.97 7.89 10.02
N THR A 94 -8.18 7.00 10.61
CA THR A 94 -7.08 6.32 9.91
C THR A 94 -7.34 4.83 9.78
N ILE A 95 -7.24 4.31 8.55
CA ILE A 95 -7.18 2.89 8.26
C ILE A 95 -5.76 2.45 7.89
N LEU A 96 -5.27 1.40 8.56
CA LEU A 96 -4.01 0.74 8.25
C LEU A 96 -4.26 -0.59 7.54
N GLY A 97 -3.62 -0.81 6.40
CA GLY A 97 -3.56 -2.10 5.71
C GLY A 97 -2.12 -2.57 5.47
N GLY A 98 -1.98 -3.73 4.83
CA GLY A 98 -0.69 -4.34 4.52
C GLY A 98 -0.31 -5.47 5.45
N VAL A 99 0.92 -5.97 5.28
CA VAL A 99 1.43 -7.17 5.97
C VAL A 99 1.50 -6.93 7.48
N PHE A 100 2.03 -5.79 7.91
CA PHE A 100 2.12 -5.45 9.34
C PHE A 100 0.73 -5.42 9.99
N ALA A 101 -0.24 -4.78 9.35
CA ALA A 101 -1.62 -4.70 9.82
C ALA A 101 -2.27 -6.09 9.93
N THR A 102 -1.91 -7.00 9.04
CA THR A 102 -2.47 -8.35 8.96
C THR A 102 -1.95 -9.26 10.07
N PHE A 103 -0.65 -9.20 10.38
CA PHE A 103 -0.01 -10.11 11.35
C PHE A 103 0.20 -9.50 12.74
N ALA A 104 0.14 -8.17 12.87
CA ALA A 104 0.23 -7.47 14.14
C ALA A 104 -0.95 -6.49 14.39
N PRO A 105 -2.22 -6.89 14.16
CA PRO A 105 -3.37 -5.97 14.23
C PRO A 105 -3.56 -5.35 15.62
N ASN A 106 -3.34 -6.12 16.69
CA ASN A 106 -3.44 -5.61 18.06
C ASN A 106 -2.36 -4.57 18.38
N LEU A 107 -1.14 -4.79 17.88
CA LEU A 107 -0.05 -3.82 18.04
C LEU A 107 -0.34 -2.56 17.23
N ALA A 108 -0.77 -2.70 15.98
CA ALA A 108 -1.21 -1.56 15.17
C ALA A 108 -2.31 -0.75 15.89
N LEU A 109 -3.33 -1.44 16.42
CA LEU A 109 -4.41 -0.81 17.17
C LEU A 109 -4.00 -0.37 18.58
N SER A 110 -2.79 -0.60 19.07
CA SER A 110 -2.35 0.01 20.34
C SER A 110 -1.96 1.48 20.16
N TYR A 111 -1.64 1.91 18.94
CA TYR A 111 -1.31 3.29 18.60
C TYR A 111 -2.56 4.16 18.52
N ASN A 112 -2.48 5.36 19.08
CA ASN A 112 -3.61 6.29 19.11
C ASN A 112 -3.94 6.87 17.72
N GLU A 113 -2.99 6.80 16.79
CA GLU A 113 -3.06 7.32 15.43
C GLU A 113 -3.86 6.42 14.47
N ILE A 114 -4.12 5.16 14.87
CA ILE A 114 -4.80 4.15 14.06
C ILE A 114 -6.17 3.84 14.67
N ASP A 115 -7.21 3.98 13.86
CA ASP A 115 -8.61 3.76 14.26
C ASP A 115 -9.17 2.45 13.66
N ILE A 116 -8.68 2.05 12.48
CA ILE A 116 -9.15 0.88 11.74
C ILE A 116 -7.94 0.10 11.22
N VAL A 117 -7.98 -1.22 11.30
CA VAL A 117 -7.04 -2.13 10.63
C VAL A 117 -7.80 -2.94 9.58
N CYS A 118 -7.25 -3.02 8.37
CA CYS A 118 -7.68 -3.93 7.33
C CYS A 118 -6.77 -5.16 7.33
N LYS A 119 -7.30 -6.28 7.80
CA LYS A 119 -6.59 -7.56 7.86
C LYS A 119 -6.74 -8.33 6.56
N GLY A 120 -5.62 -8.70 5.93
CA GLY A 120 -5.62 -9.37 4.64
C GLY A 120 -5.97 -8.41 3.50
N GLU A 121 -6.80 -8.85 2.58
CA GLU A 121 -7.14 -8.12 1.35
C GLU A 121 -8.08 -6.95 1.61
N GLY A 122 -7.83 -5.82 0.94
CA GLY A 122 -8.41 -4.54 1.30
C GLY A 122 -9.33 -3.93 0.26
N GLU A 123 -9.35 -4.44 -0.97
CA GLU A 123 -9.99 -3.78 -2.10
C GLU A 123 -11.49 -3.58 -1.89
N ASP A 124 -12.21 -4.66 -1.57
CA ASP A 124 -13.65 -4.60 -1.30
C ASP A 124 -13.97 -3.90 0.03
N SER A 125 -13.09 -4.06 1.03
CA SER A 125 -13.26 -3.54 2.39
C SER A 125 -13.11 -2.03 2.45
N LEU A 126 -12.04 -1.51 1.83
CA LEU A 126 -11.78 -0.08 1.71
C LEU A 126 -12.87 0.59 0.86
N ARG A 127 -13.24 0.00 -0.29
CA ARG A 127 -14.34 0.53 -1.11
C ARG A 127 -15.65 0.59 -0.34
N SER A 128 -15.97 -0.48 0.40
CA SER A 128 -17.17 -0.53 1.25
C SER A 128 -17.12 0.50 2.36
N LEU A 129 -15.97 0.69 3.01
CA LEU A 129 -15.76 1.68 4.06
C LEU A 129 -16.04 3.08 3.54
N CYS A 130 -15.34 3.50 2.47
CA CYS A 130 -15.53 4.83 1.87
C CYS A 130 -16.98 5.08 1.48
N ARG A 131 -17.64 4.09 0.85
CA ARG A 131 -19.06 4.20 0.46
C ARG A 131 -19.98 4.38 1.67
N ARG A 132 -19.75 3.65 2.77
CA ARG A 132 -20.58 3.73 3.97
C ARG A 132 -20.32 5.02 4.74
N MET A 133 -19.07 5.47 4.86
CA MET A 133 -18.72 6.78 5.43
C MET A 133 -19.41 7.92 4.67
N ARG A 134 -19.31 7.94 3.33
CA ARG A 134 -19.96 8.96 2.48
C ARG A 134 -21.49 9.01 2.63
N THR A 135 -22.11 7.88 2.94
CA THR A 135 -23.58 7.77 3.07
C THR A 135 -24.08 7.79 4.52
N GLY A 136 -23.19 8.03 5.49
CA GLY A 136 -23.55 8.02 6.91
C GLY A 136 -24.02 6.66 7.43
N LYS A 137 -23.69 5.57 6.74
CA LYS A 137 -24.07 4.21 7.13
C LYS A 137 -23.03 3.61 8.06
N ARG A 138 -23.50 2.77 8.99
CA ARG A 138 -22.63 1.99 9.88
C ARG A 138 -21.70 1.10 9.06
N TYR A 139 -20.41 1.08 9.39
CA TYR A 139 -19.37 0.31 8.68
C TYR A 139 -18.62 -0.68 9.58
N ASP A 140 -19.13 -0.90 10.78
CA ASP A 140 -18.49 -1.71 11.81
C ASP A 140 -18.60 -3.23 11.57
N ASP A 141 -19.30 -3.66 10.53
CA ASP A 141 -19.54 -5.05 10.14
C ASP A 141 -18.97 -5.40 8.76
N ILE A 142 -18.11 -4.52 8.21
CA ILE A 142 -17.43 -4.79 6.95
C ILE A 142 -16.38 -5.90 7.20
N PRO A 143 -16.39 -6.99 6.40
CA PRO A 143 -15.37 -8.03 6.48
C PRO A 143 -13.95 -7.45 6.44
N ASN A 144 -12.99 -8.16 7.04
CA ASN A 144 -11.57 -7.81 7.11
C ASN A 144 -11.25 -6.60 7.99
N LEU A 145 -12.23 -5.77 8.35
CA LEU A 145 -11.97 -4.59 9.17
C LEU A 145 -12.02 -4.91 10.65
N TRP A 146 -10.97 -4.52 11.36
CA TRP A 146 -10.91 -4.44 12.82
C TRP A 146 -11.00 -2.98 13.22
N ILE A 147 -11.97 -2.64 14.07
CA ILE A 147 -12.33 -1.24 14.35
C ILE A 147 -12.18 -0.98 15.84
N LYS A 148 -11.39 0.05 16.16
CA LYS A 148 -11.28 0.57 17.53
C LYS A 148 -12.45 1.49 17.81
N ASN A 149 -13.29 1.09 18.76
CA ASN A 149 -14.39 1.91 19.24
C ASN A 149 -13.89 3.02 20.17
N LYS A 150 -14.75 4.01 20.43
CA LYS A 150 -14.42 5.16 21.29
C LYS A 150 -14.11 4.78 22.74
N ASP A 151 -14.63 3.65 23.20
CA ASP A 151 -14.36 3.09 24.54
C ASP A 151 -13.05 2.27 24.60
N GLY A 152 -12.32 2.18 23.48
CA GLY A 152 -11.10 1.39 23.36
C GLY A 152 -11.33 -0.08 23.03
N SER A 153 -12.58 -0.56 23.00
CA SER A 153 -12.87 -1.93 22.57
C SER A 153 -12.58 -2.13 21.09
N ILE A 154 -12.10 -3.31 20.72
CA ILE A 154 -11.81 -3.65 19.32
C ILE A 154 -12.92 -4.58 18.81
N LYS A 155 -13.63 -4.15 17.77
CA LYS A 155 -14.56 -5.02 17.03
C LYS A 155 -13.82 -5.67 15.88
N THR A 156 -13.75 -6.99 15.88
CA THR A 156 -13.12 -7.79 14.82
C THR A 156 -14.18 -8.36 13.89
N ASN A 157 -13.91 -8.34 12.58
CA ASN A 157 -14.78 -8.94 11.58
C ASN A 157 -14.06 -10.10 10.87
N PRO A 158 -14.80 -11.11 10.37
CA PRO A 158 -14.22 -12.24 9.65
C PRO A 158 -13.42 -11.82 8.41
N THR A 159 -12.36 -12.55 8.11
CA THR A 159 -11.60 -12.39 6.87
C THR A 159 -12.37 -12.95 5.68
N LYS A 160 -12.24 -12.30 4.53
CA LYS A 160 -12.83 -12.64 3.25
C LYS A 160 -11.83 -12.34 2.14
N MET A 161 -11.76 -13.24 1.17
CA MET A 161 -10.95 -13.04 -0.04
C MET A 161 -11.70 -12.19 -1.07
N VAL A 162 -10.93 -11.40 -1.80
CA VAL A 162 -11.35 -10.63 -2.97
C VAL A 162 -11.28 -11.51 -4.21
N ASN A 163 -12.27 -11.34 -5.09
CA ASN A 163 -12.23 -11.92 -6.42
C ASN A 163 -11.28 -11.12 -7.31
N MET A 164 -10.10 -11.66 -7.59
CA MET A 164 -9.07 -10.98 -8.38
C MET A 164 -9.48 -10.70 -9.83
N ASP A 165 -10.38 -11.50 -10.41
CA ASP A 165 -10.89 -11.27 -11.77
C ASP A 165 -11.95 -10.15 -11.83
N ALA A 166 -12.53 -9.77 -10.68
CA ALA A 166 -13.46 -8.66 -10.58
C ALA A 166 -12.76 -7.31 -10.31
N ASN A 167 -11.45 -7.33 -10.03
CA ASN A 167 -10.69 -6.12 -9.78
C ASN A 167 -10.62 -5.28 -11.08
N PRO A 168 -10.78 -3.95 -10.97
CA PRO A 168 -10.54 -3.07 -12.11
C PRO A 168 -9.06 -3.05 -12.47
N LEU A 169 -8.75 -2.48 -13.64
CA LEU A 169 -7.37 -2.11 -13.98
C LEU A 169 -6.81 -1.21 -12.88
N ILE A 170 -5.55 -1.41 -12.52
CA ILE A 170 -4.89 -0.61 -11.48
C ILE A 170 -4.77 0.82 -11.99
N ASP A 171 -5.25 1.77 -11.20
CA ASP A 171 -5.10 3.18 -11.51
C ASP A 171 -3.65 3.61 -11.27
N MET A 172 -2.91 3.76 -12.36
CA MET A 172 -1.52 4.19 -12.33
C MET A 172 -1.38 5.71 -12.42
N SER A 173 -2.46 6.44 -12.71
CA SER A 173 -2.42 7.91 -12.88
C SER A 173 -2.11 8.66 -11.59
N ILE A 174 -2.30 8.02 -10.43
CA ILE A 174 -2.01 8.59 -9.11
C ILE A 174 -0.51 8.69 -8.79
N PHE A 175 0.34 8.04 -9.59
CA PHE A 175 1.78 8.01 -9.36
C PHE A 175 2.53 8.99 -10.29
N GLU A 176 3.65 9.51 -9.80
CA GLU A 176 4.56 10.32 -10.60
C GLU A 176 5.21 9.47 -11.71
N GLU A 177 5.37 10.04 -12.90
CA GLU A 177 5.86 9.34 -14.11
C GLU A 177 7.23 8.68 -13.92
N ALA A 178 8.11 9.29 -13.12
CA ALA A 178 9.42 8.74 -12.79
C ALA A 178 9.35 7.33 -12.16
N ARG A 179 8.25 6.99 -11.47
CA ARG A 179 8.07 5.72 -10.77
C ARG A 179 8.02 4.50 -11.70
N PHE A 180 7.68 4.71 -12.97
CA PHE A 180 7.57 3.63 -13.96
C PHE A 180 8.88 3.27 -14.63
N TYR A 181 9.94 4.07 -14.46
CA TYR A 181 11.23 3.79 -15.08
C TYR A 181 12.15 3.02 -14.13
N ARG A 182 12.62 1.85 -14.58
CA ARG A 182 13.39 0.92 -13.76
C ARG A 182 14.59 0.34 -14.53
N PRO A 183 15.80 0.33 -13.95
CA PRO A 183 16.98 -0.24 -14.58
C PRO A 183 16.96 -1.77 -14.50
N MET A 184 17.08 -2.44 -15.65
CA MET A 184 17.20 -3.89 -15.77
C MET A 184 18.29 -4.25 -16.78
N GLY A 185 19.36 -4.90 -16.31
CA GLY A 185 20.44 -5.35 -17.19
C GLY A 185 21.24 -4.23 -17.87
N GLY A 186 21.29 -3.04 -17.27
CA GLY A 186 21.99 -1.86 -17.81
C GLY A 186 21.16 -1.04 -18.81
N LYS A 187 19.86 -1.32 -18.93
CA LYS A 187 18.90 -0.53 -19.70
C LYS A 187 17.75 -0.12 -18.80
N VAL A 188 17.20 1.05 -19.01
CA VAL A 188 16.00 1.50 -18.29
C VAL A 188 14.77 1.17 -19.14
N TYR A 189 13.77 0.57 -18.50
CA TYR A 189 12.49 0.23 -19.11
C TYR A 189 11.37 0.94 -18.38
N ARG A 190 10.35 1.36 -19.13
CA ARG A 190 9.06 1.73 -18.57
C ARG A 190 8.28 0.47 -18.21
N MET A 191 8.16 0.17 -16.91
CA MET A 191 7.60 -1.07 -16.38
C MET A 191 6.43 -0.79 -15.44
N PHE A 192 5.45 -1.70 -15.46
CA PHE A 192 4.27 -1.67 -14.59
C PHE A 192 4.15 -2.99 -13.80
N PRO A 193 3.77 -2.95 -12.51
CA PRO A 193 3.46 -4.15 -11.75
C PRO A 193 2.28 -4.91 -12.37
N VAL A 194 2.45 -6.21 -12.56
CA VAL A 194 1.40 -7.13 -13.01
C VAL A 194 1.24 -8.23 -11.97
N GLU A 195 0.04 -8.33 -11.40
CA GLU A 195 -0.31 -9.38 -10.46
C GLU A 195 -1.06 -10.50 -11.21
N THR A 196 -0.40 -11.65 -11.40
CA THR A 196 -0.99 -12.81 -12.07
C THR A 196 -1.57 -13.84 -11.11
N PHE A 197 -1.09 -13.86 -9.86
CA PHE A 197 -1.53 -14.77 -8.80
C PHE A 197 -1.30 -14.16 -7.42
N ARG A 198 -1.99 -14.68 -6.41
CA ARG A 198 -1.76 -14.42 -4.99
C ARG A 198 -1.47 -15.72 -4.26
N GLY A 199 -0.71 -15.61 -3.18
CA GLY A 199 -0.30 -16.75 -2.34
C GLY A 199 0.93 -17.48 -2.87
N CYS A 200 1.53 -18.30 -2.01
CA CYS A 200 2.75 -19.06 -2.29
C CYS A 200 2.60 -20.49 -1.74
N PRO A 201 2.88 -21.54 -2.54
CA PRO A 201 2.76 -22.93 -2.08
C PRO A 201 3.90 -23.38 -1.16
N TYR A 202 4.95 -22.57 -1.01
CA TYR A 202 6.11 -22.91 -0.21
C TYR A 202 5.91 -22.60 1.27
N LYS A 203 6.66 -23.29 2.13
CA LYS A 203 6.60 -23.19 3.61
C LYS A 203 7.89 -22.64 4.21
N CYS A 204 8.53 -21.68 3.55
CA CYS A 204 9.80 -21.11 3.98
C CYS A 204 9.68 -20.48 5.37
N SER A 205 10.48 -20.94 6.34
CA SER A 205 10.40 -20.54 7.76
C SER A 205 10.70 -19.06 8.01
N PHE A 206 11.38 -18.41 7.08
CA PHE A 206 11.75 -16.99 7.16
C PHE A 206 10.75 -16.05 6.47
N CYS A 207 9.70 -16.58 5.83
CA CYS A 207 8.76 -15.81 5.03
C CYS A 207 7.40 -15.69 5.72
N ASN A 208 6.67 -14.61 5.43
CA ASN A 208 5.29 -14.39 5.90
C ASN A 208 4.24 -15.15 5.08
N SER A 209 4.55 -15.56 3.85
CA SER A 209 3.59 -16.18 2.93
C SER A 209 2.97 -17.48 3.46
N PRO A 210 3.72 -18.38 4.16
CA PRO A 210 3.12 -19.54 4.81
C PRO A 210 2.14 -19.18 5.92
N SER A 211 2.41 -18.10 6.66
CA SER A 211 1.51 -17.56 7.69
C SER A 211 0.24 -16.99 7.07
N GLN A 212 0.34 -16.33 5.91
CA GLN A 212 -0.79 -15.85 5.13
C GLN A 212 -1.69 -17.01 4.70
N GLU A 213 -1.11 -18.05 4.09
CA GLU A 213 -1.84 -19.25 3.66
C GLU A 213 -2.55 -19.94 4.84
N THR A 214 -1.85 -20.09 5.98
CA THR A 214 -2.42 -20.69 7.20
C THR A 214 -3.60 -19.86 7.71
N MET A 215 -3.42 -18.54 7.82
CA MET A 215 -4.46 -17.62 8.31
C MET A 215 -5.73 -17.67 7.45
N TYR A 216 -5.60 -17.62 6.13
CA TYR A 216 -6.77 -17.74 5.25
C TYR A 216 -7.42 -19.12 5.33
N ARG A 217 -6.62 -20.19 5.39
CA ARG A 217 -7.16 -21.54 5.53
C ARG A 217 -7.93 -21.74 6.83
N GLU A 218 -7.48 -21.15 7.92
CA GLU A 218 -8.14 -21.22 9.23
C GLU A 218 -9.40 -20.35 9.29
N GLU A 219 -9.38 -19.15 8.71
CA GLU A 219 -10.49 -18.20 8.84
C GLU A 219 -11.56 -18.31 7.75
N THR A 220 -11.18 -18.72 6.53
CA THR A 220 -12.11 -18.84 5.39
C THR A 220 -12.34 -20.28 4.97
N GLY A 221 -11.53 -21.24 5.44
CA GLY A 221 -11.59 -22.63 5.01
C GLY A 221 -11.04 -22.89 3.60
N GLU A 222 -10.47 -21.86 2.95
CA GLU A 222 -10.01 -21.90 1.57
C GLU A 222 -8.51 -21.61 1.48
N SER A 223 -7.85 -22.12 0.43
CA SER A 223 -6.45 -21.76 0.16
C SER A 223 -6.36 -20.33 -0.35
N TYR A 224 -5.36 -19.57 0.13
CA TYR A 224 -5.10 -18.22 -0.37
C TYR A 224 -4.47 -18.24 -1.77
N ILE A 225 -3.82 -19.35 -2.13
CA ILE A 225 -3.15 -19.54 -3.42
C ILE A 225 -4.17 -19.58 -4.54
N ARG A 226 -4.15 -18.58 -5.41
CA ARG A 226 -5.06 -18.48 -6.56
C ARG A 226 -4.48 -17.62 -7.67
N ARG A 227 -4.99 -17.82 -8.88
CA ARG A 227 -4.51 -17.16 -10.10
C ARG A 227 -5.66 -16.38 -10.73
N LYS A 228 -5.35 -15.27 -11.40
CA LYS A 228 -6.31 -14.62 -12.29
C LYS A 228 -6.61 -15.53 -13.48
N SER A 229 -7.73 -15.29 -14.15
CA SER A 229 -8.02 -15.88 -15.45
C SER A 229 -7.01 -15.40 -16.50
N PHE A 230 -6.68 -16.25 -17.49
CA PHE A 230 -5.83 -15.83 -18.62
C PHE A 230 -6.43 -14.67 -19.41
N GLU A 231 -7.76 -14.58 -19.48
CA GLU A 231 -8.46 -13.48 -20.13
C GLU A 231 -8.18 -12.15 -19.41
N ASN A 232 -8.31 -12.12 -18.07
CA ASN A 232 -8.04 -10.90 -17.32
C ASN A 232 -6.55 -10.54 -17.33
N MET A 233 -5.64 -11.53 -17.23
CA MET A 233 -4.19 -11.28 -17.41
C MET A 233 -3.89 -10.68 -18.79
N ARG A 234 -4.48 -11.22 -19.86
CA ARG A 234 -4.29 -10.71 -21.23
C ARG A 234 -4.80 -9.27 -21.33
N LYS A 235 -5.97 -8.98 -20.76
CA LYS A 235 -6.54 -7.63 -20.73
C LYS A 235 -5.62 -6.64 -20.03
N GLU A 236 -5.10 -6.97 -18.85
CA GLU A 236 -4.16 -6.12 -18.10
C GLU A 236 -2.85 -5.89 -18.88
N LEU A 237 -2.27 -6.95 -19.45
CA LEU A 237 -1.04 -6.85 -20.22
C LEU A 237 -1.20 -5.99 -21.49
N LEU A 238 -2.32 -6.13 -22.20
CA LEU A 238 -2.62 -5.30 -23.37
C LEU A 238 -2.82 -3.84 -22.97
N PHE A 239 -3.55 -3.56 -21.89
CA PHE A 239 -3.70 -2.21 -21.36
C PHE A 239 -2.33 -1.57 -21.05
N TYR A 240 -1.45 -2.27 -20.33
CA TYR A 240 -0.14 -1.71 -19.99
C TYR A 240 0.73 -1.47 -21.23
N LYS A 241 0.69 -2.38 -22.22
CA LYS A 241 1.47 -2.26 -23.45
C LYS A 241 0.95 -1.18 -24.39
N GLU A 242 -0.36 -1.17 -24.64
CA GLU A 242 -0.99 -0.37 -25.70
C GLU A 242 -1.38 1.02 -25.23
N GLU A 243 -1.81 1.17 -23.98
CA GLU A 243 -2.28 2.45 -23.43
C GLU A 243 -1.24 3.13 -22.53
N MET A 244 -0.53 2.35 -21.69
CA MET A 244 0.42 2.91 -20.72
C MET A 244 1.88 2.94 -21.20
N GLY A 245 2.15 2.40 -22.40
CA GLY A 245 3.48 2.43 -23.03
C GLY A 245 4.52 1.55 -22.35
N ALA A 246 4.13 0.44 -21.73
CA ALA A 246 5.06 -0.54 -21.15
C ALA A 246 6.01 -1.10 -22.21
N GLN A 247 7.29 -1.24 -21.87
CA GLN A 247 8.37 -1.70 -22.75
C GLN A 247 8.81 -3.14 -22.47
#